data_AF-A0A2U1P2Z6-F1
#
_entry.id   AF-A0A2U1P2Z6-F1
#
_cell.length_a   1.000
_cell.length_b   1.000
_cell.length_c   1.000
_cell.angle_alpha   90.00
_cell.angle_beta   90.00
_cell.angle_gamma   90.00
#
_symmetry.space_group_name_H-M   'P 1'
#
loop_
_entity.id
_entity.type
_entity.pdbx_description
1 polymer ?
#
loop_
_entity_poly.entity_id
_entity_poly.type
_entity_poly.pdbx_seq_one_letter_code
_entity_poly.pdbx_strand_id
1 'polypeptide(L)'
;MDRENSSIKSYEPNMHEQGNVRADNMQINKREKRKEIDSYWKDLSGHIEHGKEKTSNITSKLLDIKPLLTELPASKRAHIEASYSSLCAVAKTVMNEIMDCMKIQSDKEQSRLRSTLMNLL
;
A
#
# COMPACT_ATOMS: atom_id res chain seq x y z
N MET A 1 0.33 -57.79 -54.76
CA MET A 1 0.23 -57.21 -53.41
C MET A 1 1.60 -57.37 -52.80
N ASP A 2 2.29 -56.29 -52.46
CA ASP A 2 3.29 -56.29 -51.39
C ASP A 2 3.47 -54.86 -50.87
N ARG A 3 3.63 -54.80 -49.56
CA ARG A 3 3.08 -53.80 -48.64
C ARG A 3 4.09 -52.68 -48.42
N GLU A 4 3.65 -51.43 -48.55
CA GLU A 4 4.40 -50.24 -48.14
C GLU A 4 4.86 -50.37 -46.69
N ASN A 5 6.18 -50.40 -46.48
CA ASN A 5 6.78 -50.27 -45.17
C ASN A 5 6.90 -48.78 -44.84
N SER A 6 5.80 -48.18 -44.37
CA SER A 6 5.82 -46.84 -43.79
C SER A 6 6.48 -46.91 -42.42
N SER A 7 7.71 -46.40 -42.34
CA SER A 7 8.48 -46.29 -41.10
C SER A 7 7.79 -45.28 -40.18
N ILE A 8 7.06 -45.76 -39.18
CA ILE A 8 6.43 -44.93 -38.15
C ILE A 8 7.56 -44.25 -37.35
N LYS A 9 7.81 -42.98 -37.66
CA LYS A 9 8.71 -42.12 -36.90
C LYS A 9 8.02 -41.81 -35.57
N SER A 10 8.38 -42.57 -34.53
CA SER A 10 8.02 -42.28 -33.15
C SER A 10 8.48 -40.88 -32.80
N TYR A 11 7.53 -39.95 -32.60
CA TYR A 11 7.81 -38.65 -32.00
C TYR A 11 8.07 -38.87 -30.51
N GLU A 12 9.33 -39.01 -30.13
CA GLU A 12 9.73 -38.81 -28.73
C GLU A 12 9.71 -37.30 -28.46
N PRO A 13 8.85 -36.79 -27.55
CA PRO A 13 8.94 -35.40 -27.14
C PRO A 13 10.30 -35.17 -26.50
N ASN A 14 11.03 -34.16 -26.97
CA ASN A 14 12.31 -33.78 -26.39
C ASN A 14 12.11 -33.32 -24.94
N MET A 15 12.41 -34.22 -23.99
CA MET A 15 12.28 -33.99 -22.55
C MET A 15 13.07 -32.76 -22.05
N HIS A 16 14.11 -32.32 -22.79
CA HIS A 16 14.86 -31.11 -22.46
C HIS A 16 14.07 -29.82 -22.73
N GLU A 17 13.26 -29.76 -23.80
CA GLU A 17 12.45 -28.57 -24.09
C GLU A 17 11.33 -28.38 -23.06
N GLN A 18 10.68 -29.47 -22.63
CA GLN A 18 9.64 -29.41 -21.60
C GLN A 18 10.19 -29.00 -20.22
N GLY A 19 11.41 -29.45 -19.88
CA GLY A 19 12.11 -29.03 -18.67
C GLY A 19 12.47 -27.54 -18.65
N ASN A 20 12.98 -27.02 -19.78
CA ASN A 20 13.33 -25.61 -19.92
C ASN A 20 12.10 -24.70 -19.83
N VAL A 21 11.01 -25.03 -20.54
CA VAL A 21 9.75 -24.26 -20.49
C VAL A 21 9.20 -24.20 -19.06
N ARG A 22 9.27 -25.29 -18.30
CA ARG A 22 8.80 -25.33 -16.90
C ARG A 22 9.66 -24.48 -15.97
N ALA A 23 10.98 -24.48 -16.15
CA ALA A 23 11.91 -23.68 -15.35
C ALA A 23 11.76 -22.17 -15.65
N ASP A 24 11.61 -21.82 -16.92
CA ASP A 24 11.41 -20.44 -17.36
C ASP A 24 10.07 -19.88 -16.85
N ASN A 25 8.98 -20.66 -16.97
CA ASN A 25 7.68 -20.29 -16.43
C ASN A 25 7.72 -20.08 -14.90
N MET A 26 8.47 -20.91 -14.18
CA MET A 26 8.67 -20.76 -12.74
C MET A 26 9.47 -19.49 -12.39
N GLN A 27 10.50 -19.14 -13.17
CA GLN A 27 11.24 -17.88 -12.98
C GLN A 27 10.39 -16.65 -13.29
N ILE A 28 9.57 -16.69 -14.35
CA ILE A 28 8.65 -15.62 -14.73
C ILE A 28 7.64 -15.37 -13.60
N ASN A 29 6.99 -16.43 -13.08
CA ASN A 29 6.06 -16.32 -11.96
C ASN A 29 6.73 -15.70 -10.71
N LYS A 30 7.94 -16.15 -10.36
CA LYS A 30 8.71 -15.55 -9.25
C LYS A 30 9.02 -14.07 -9.47
N ARG A 31 9.30 -13.65 -10.72
CA ARG A 31 9.54 -12.24 -11.05
C ARG A 31 8.27 -11.40 -10.91
N GLU A 32 7.14 -11.91 -11.40
CA GLU A 32 5.85 -11.23 -11.29
C GLU A 32 5.44 -11.06 -9.83
N LYS A 33 5.61 -12.09 -9.02
CA LYS A 33 5.33 -12.03 -7.58
C LYS A 33 6.21 -11.03 -6.83
N ARG A 34 7.49 -10.88 -7.22
CA ARG A 34 8.35 -9.82 -6.67
C ARG A 34 7.84 -8.42 -7.02
N LYS A 35 7.41 -8.20 -8.27
CA LYS A 35 6.81 -6.92 -8.68
C LYS A 35 5.53 -6.63 -7.89
N GLU A 36 4.72 -7.66 -7.62
CA GLU A 36 3.52 -7.57 -6.81
C GLU A 36 3.86 -7.13 -5.36
N ILE A 37 4.85 -7.77 -4.73
CA ILE A 37 5.37 -7.39 -3.41
C ILE A 37 5.86 -5.94 -3.39
N ASP A 38 6.68 -5.54 -4.37
CA ASP A 38 7.17 -4.16 -4.47
C ASP A 38 6.03 -3.15 -4.60
N SER A 39 4.96 -3.50 -5.34
CA SER A 39 3.79 -2.63 -5.47
C SER A 39 3.05 -2.43 -4.15
N TYR A 40 2.84 -3.51 -3.37
CA TYR A 40 2.21 -3.41 -2.05
C TYR A 40 3.05 -2.58 -1.07
N TRP A 41 4.38 -2.70 -1.11
CA TRP A 41 5.26 -1.86 -0.29
C TRP A 41 5.17 -0.39 -0.67
N LYS A 42 5.13 -0.07 -1.97
CA LYS A 42 4.95 1.30 -2.44
C LYS A 42 3.62 1.87 -1.99
N ASP A 43 2.52 1.14 -2.17
CA ASP A 43 1.19 1.58 -1.76
C ASP A 43 1.13 1.81 -0.24
N LEU A 44 1.66 0.88 0.55
CA LEU A 44 1.76 1.01 2.01
C LEU A 44 2.52 2.28 2.41
N SER A 45 3.69 2.51 1.82
CA SER A 45 4.50 3.71 2.10
C SER A 45 3.78 5.00 1.71
N GLY A 46 3.05 5.00 0.58
CA GLY A 46 2.28 6.14 0.12
C GLY A 46 1.13 6.49 1.06
N HIS A 47 0.41 5.49 1.57
CA HIS A 47 -0.65 5.69 2.55
C HIS A 47 -0.11 6.25 3.88
N ILE A 48 1.04 5.76 4.33
CA ILE A 48 1.71 6.26 5.55
C ILE A 48 2.10 7.73 5.39
N GLU A 49 2.75 8.09 4.28
CA GLU A 49 3.20 9.47 4.08
C GLU A 49 2.02 10.44 3.92
N HIS A 50 0.99 10.05 3.16
CA HIS A 50 -0.21 10.89 2.96
C HIS A 50 -0.95 11.20 4.26
N GLY A 51 -1.11 10.21 5.14
CA GLY A 51 -1.78 10.46 6.41
C GLY A 51 -0.92 11.27 7.39
N LYS A 52 0.41 11.09 7.36
CA LYS A 52 1.36 11.93 8.09
C LYS A 52 1.31 13.38 7.60
N GLU A 53 1.27 13.61 6.29
CA GLU A 53 1.15 14.95 5.71
C GLU A 53 -0.13 15.65 6.17
N LYS A 54 -1.28 14.97 6.08
CA LYS A 54 -2.57 15.54 6.51
C LYS A 54 -2.60 15.91 7.99
N THR A 55 -2.15 15.00 8.85
CA THR A 55 -2.12 15.23 10.31
C THR A 55 -1.13 16.35 10.68
N SER A 56 0.02 16.40 10.00
CA SER A 56 1.00 17.47 10.15
C SER A 56 0.44 18.83 9.72
N ASN A 57 -0.26 18.90 8.58
CA ASN A 57 -0.88 20.11 8.08
C ASN A 57 -1.95 20.66 9.05
N ILE A 58 -2.84 19.80 9.54
CA ILE A 58 -3.84 20.18 10.57
C ILE A 58 -3.13 20.73 11.82
N THR A 59 -2.11 20.02 12.30
CA THR A 59 -1.34 20.43 13.48
C THR A 59 -0.67 21.79 13.27
N SER A 60 -0.02 22.00 12.11
CA SER A 60 0.61 23.28 11.77
C SER A 60 -0.39 24.42 11.80
N LYS A 61 -1.55 24.26 11.15
CA LYS A 61 -2.59 25.31 11.11
C LYS A 61 -3.09 25.68 12.51
N LEU A 62 -3.28 24.69 13.40
CA LEU A 62 -3.66 24.97 14.79
C LEU A 62 -2.57 25.69 15.56
N LEU A 63 -1.31 25.26 15.37
CA LEU A 63 -0.16 25.91 15.99
C LEU A 63 0.04 27.34 15.50
N ASP A 64 -0.29 27.65 14.25
CA ASP A 64 -0.24 29.01 13.69
C ASP A 64 -1.34 29.92 14.27
N ILE A 65 -2.53 29.38 14.56
CA ILE A 65 -3.64 30.14 15.14
C ILE A 65 -3.41 30.47 16.62
N LYS A 66 -2.80 29.56 17.38
CA LYS A 66 -2.58 29.71 18.82
C LYS A 66 -1.87 31.02 19.23
N PRO A 67 -0.73 31.43 18.65
CA PRO A 67 -0.06 32.68 19.00
C PRO A 67 -0.90 33.89 18.61
N LEU A 68 -1.59 33.85 17.46
CA LEU A 68 -2.48 34.93 17.03
C LEU A 68 -3.60 35.20 18.05
N LEU A 69 -4.12 34.15 18.70
CA LEU A 69 -5.09 34.32 19.79
C LEU A 69 -4.49 34.98 21.03
N THR A 70 -3.22 34.71 21.34
CA THR A 70 -2.55 35.31 22.50
C THR A 70 -2.24 36.80 22.31
N GLU A 71 -2.09 37.25 21.06
CA GLU A 71 -1.87 38.65 20.69
C GLU A 71 -3.15 39.51 20.77
N LEU A 72 -4.33 38.88 20.84
CA LEU A 72 -5.60 39.60 20.92
C LEU A 72 -5.88 40.18 22.31
N PRO A 73 -6.55 41.36 22.38
CA PRO A 73 -7.10 41.87 23.62
C PRO A 73 -8.03 40.84 24.28
N ALA A 74 -8.04 40.80 25.61
CA ALA A 74 -8.78 39.79 26.39
C ALA A 74 -10.26 39.67 26.01
N SER A 75 -10.94 40.79 25.73
CA SER A 75 -12.35 40.79 25.30
C SER A 75 -12.56 40.06 23.96
N LYS A 76 -11.70 40.31 22.97
CA LYS A 76 -11.76 39.65 21.66
C LYS A 76 -11.32 38.20 21.74
N ARG A 77 -10.28 37.91 22.52
CA ARG A 77 -9.77 36.56 22.74
C ARG A 77 -10.85 35.65 23.31
N ALA A 78 -11.54 36.08 24.36
CA ALA A 78 -12.61 35.30 25.00
C ALA A 78 -13.73 34.90 24.02
N HIS A 79 -14.04 35.75 23.04
CA HIS A 79 -15.04 35.44 22.01
C HIS A 79 -14.58 34.36 21.01
N ILE A 80 -13.29 34.28 20.70
CA ILE A 80 -12.74 33.37 19.68
C ILE A 80 -12.22 32.07 20.31
N GLU A 81 -11.81 32.10 21.57
CA GLU A 81 -11.21 30.98 22.30
C GLU A 81 -12.13 29.75 22.36
N ALA A 82 -13.45 29.96 22.49
CA ALA A 82 -14.44 28.89 22.42
C ALA A 82 -14.46 28.21 21.04
N SER A 83 -14.45 28.99 19.96
CA SER A 83 -14.40 28.47 18.59
C SER A 83 -13.08 27.75 18.31
N TYR A 84 -11.96 28.28 18.78
CA TYR A 84 -10.66 27.62 18.64
C TYR A 84 -10.60 26.29 19.41
N SER A 85 -11.15 26.26 20.63
CA SER A 85 -11.22 25.02 21.42
C SER A 85 -12.07 23.95 20.73
N SER A 86 -13.22 24.35 20.16
CA SER A 86 -14.06 23.46 19.35
C SER A 86 -13.31 22.96 18.11
N LEU A 87 -12.61 23.84 17.39
CA LEU A 87 -11.79 23.47 16.25
C LEU A 87 -10.70 22.45 16.62
N CYS A 88 -10.03 22.63 17.77
CA CYS A 88 -9.04 21.67 18.27
C CYS A 88 -9.67 20.29 18.55
N ALA A 89 -10.88 20.25 19.11
CA ALA A 89 -11.60 19.00 19.35
C ALA A 89 -11.95 18.29 18.04
N VAL A 90 -12.51 19.02 17.06
CA VAL A 90 -12.82 18.47 15.73
C VAL A 90 -11.56 17.99 15.03
N ALA A 91 -10.48 18.78 15.05
CA ALA A 91 -9.20 18.39 14.46
C ALA A 91 -8.64 17.11 15.08
N LYS A 92 -8.74 16.96 16.41
CA LYS A 92 -8.33 15.73 17.10
C LYS A 92 -9.14 14.52 16.61
N THR A 93 -10.45 14.66 16.46
CA THR A 93 -11.31 13.60 15.92
C THR A 93 -10.89 13.22 14.50
N VAL A 94 -10.74 14.22 13.61
CA VAL A 94 -10.33 13.99 12.21
C VAL A 94 -8.95 13.32 12.13
N MET A 95 -7.98 13.75 12.95
CA MET A 95 -6.65 13.12 12.97
C MET A 95 -6.71 11.66 13.41
N ASN A 96 -7.55 11.33 14.40
CA ASN A 96 -7.77 9.95 14.82
C ASN A 96 -8.40 9.12 13.69
N GLU A 97 -9.42 9.64 13.01
CA GLU A 97 -10.06 8.96 11.88
C GLU A 97 -9.07 8.71 10.73
N ILE A 98 -8.19 9.67 10.42
CA ILE A 98 -7.12 9.50 9.44
C ILE A 98 -6.20 8.34 9.86
N MET A 99 -5.76 8.33 11.12
CA MET A 99 -4.88 7.30 11.65
C MET A 99 -5.54 5.91 11.63
N ASP A 100 -6.83 5.81 11.97
CA ASP A 100 -7.59 4.56 11.89
C ASP A 100 -7.69 4.06 10.44
N CYS A 101 -7.97 4.97 9.51
CA CYS A 101 -7.99 4.65 8.08
C CYS A 101 -6.63 4.15 7.56
N MET A 102 -5.53 4.81 7.97
CA MET A 102 -4.17 4.37 7.63
C MET A 102 -3.86 2.98 8.19
N LYS A 103 -4.29 2.71 9.43
CA LYS A 103 -4.08 1.42 10.08
C LYS A 103 -4.81 0.31 9.33
N ILE A 104 -6.10 0.50 9.01
CA ILE A 104 -6.90 -0.48 8.27
C ILE A 104 -6.27 -0.77 6.89
N GLN A 105 -5.83 0.27 6.17
CA GLN A 105 -5.14 0.10 4.89
C GLN A 105 -3.81 -0.64 5.06
N SER A 106 -3.04 -0.29 6.08
CA SER A 106 -1.75 -0.93 6.38
C SER A 106 -1.91 -2.42 6.69
N ASP A 107 -2.89 -2.78 7.51
CA ASP A 107 -3.20 -4.17 7.87
C ASP A 107 -3.62 -4.99 6.64
N LYS A 108 -4.38 -4.37 5.72
CA LYS A 108 -4.79 -4.98 4.45
C LYS A 108 -3.58 -5.25 3.55
N GLU A 109 -2.70 -4.27 3.35
CA GLU A 109 -1.50 -4.45 2.52
C GLU A 109 -0.51 -5.44 3.15
N GLN A 110 -0.35 -5.44 4.47
CA GLN A 110 0.43 -6.47 5.17
C GLN A 110 -0.15 -7.88 4.97
N SER A 111 -1.48 -8.02 5.00
CA SER A 111 -2.14 -9.30 4.78
C SER A 111 -1.90 -9.82 3.35
N ARG A 112 -1.95 -8.93 2.36
CA ARG A 112 -1.62 -9.23 0.96
C ARG A 112 -0.16 -9.65 0.80
N LEU A 113 0.77 -8.86 1.36
CA LEU A 113 2.20 -9.19 1.39
C LEU A 113 2.47 -10.57 1.97
N ARG A 114 1.88 -10.88 3.13
CA ARG A 114 2.02 -12.21 3.77
C ARG A 114 1.50 -13.33 2.87
N SER A 115 0.32 -13.16 2.26
CA SER A 115 -0.24 -14.15 1.34
C SER A 115 0.68 -14.39 0.14
N THR A 116 1.18 -13.32 -0.50
CA THR A 116 2.07 -13.43 -1.66
C THR A 116 3.42 -14.03 -1.30
N LEU A 117 3.97 -13.75 -0.11
CA LEU A 117 5.21 -14.37 0.39
C LEU A 117 5.04 -15.86 0.67
N MET A 118 3.93 -16.27 1.30
CA MET A 118 3.64 -17.69 1.55
C MET A 118 3.51 -18.51 0.26
N ASN A 119 3.06 -17.89 -0.83
CA ASN A 119 2.99 -18.52 -2.15
C ASN A 119 4.35 -18.58 -2.87
N LEU A 120 5.40 -17.98 -2.30
CA LEU A 120 6.73 -17.87 -2.91
C LEU A 120 7.77 -18.81 -2.27
N LEU A 121 7.53 -19.23 -1.02
CA LEU A 121 8.33 -20.16 -0.23
C LEU A 121 7.87 -21.60 -0.44
#